data_AF-A0A8H2WYQ3-F1
#
_entry.id   AF-A0A8H2WYQ3-F1
#
_cell.length_a   1.000
_cell.length_b   1.000
_cell.length_c   1.000
_cell.angle_alpha   90.00
_cell.angle_beta   90.00
_cell.angle_gamma   90.00
#
_symmetry.space_group_name_H-M   'P 1'
#
loop_
_entity.id
_entity.type
_entity.pdbx_description
1 polymer ?
#
loop_
_entity_poly.entity_id
_entity_poly.type
_entity_poly.pdbx_seq_one_letter_code
_entity_poly.pdbx_strand_id
1 'polypeptide(L)'
;MSHRTLTKSNPPTGELPRLTWCTAGKLGHLPLHAAGYYDRPNSKVSDFVVSSYIPSLGALLSTDASTPASCSHSHILAVASENAEGHRFNLQHTKSELDTIYYHANRPIVISRMVDSEARCESVLAGMKASDWLHFAGPIQVEHANPVKSHFQLEDGRLNFDTIIQKSFKNKGLAFLSACGGIVGNTVYRDIGGTLLNMGGEHRLADEAMHLGSAMLMAGYQSVIATTGIAMDDNCPTIADKVYELLLKDGTMDCRNSARALHEAVKCLR
;
A
#
# COMPACT_ATOMS: atom_id res chain seq x y z
N MET A 1 -32.34 -16.53 6.19
CA MET A 1 -31.13 -15.70 6.24
C MET A 1 -31.55 -14.27 6.49
N SER A 2 -31.19 -13.69 7.63
CA SER A 2 -31.53 -12.29 7.92
C SER A 2 -30.62 -11.39 7.08
N HIS A 3 -31.19 -10.71 6.08
CA HIS A 3 -30.48 -9.69 5.32
C HIS A 3 -30.21 -8.51 6.25
N ARG A 4 -28.97 -8.38 6.73
CA ARG A 4 -28.51 -7.12 7.34
C ARG A 4 -28.47 -6.08 6.23
N THR A 5 -29.48 -5.23 6.19
CA THR A 5 -29.43 -4.01 5.39
C THR A 5 -28.42 -3.08 6.08
N LEU A 6 -27.33 -2.74 5.39
CA LEU A 6 -26.47 -1.64 5.81
C LEU A 6 -27.27 -0.34 5.59
N THR A 7 -28.10 0.03 6.55
CA THR A 7 -28.64 1.38 6.59
C THR A 7 -27.50 2.32 6.97
N LYS A 8 -27.51 3.56 6.45
CA LYS A 8 -26.68 4.65 6.96
C LYS A 8 -27.17 4.93 8.38
N SER A 9 -26.79 4.08 9.34
CA SER A 9 -26.95 4.42 10.75
C SER A 9 -26.10 5.66 10.90
N ASN A 10 -26.72 6.84 11.09
CA ASN A 10 -26.00 8.01 11.53
C ASN A 10 -25.28 7.57 12.81
N PRO A 11 -23.96 7.32 12.77
CA PRO A 11 -23.25 6.99 13.97
C PRO A 11 -23.38 8.22 14.88
N PRO A 12 -23.52 8.06 16.20
CA PRO A 12 -23.68 9.18 17.11
C PRO A 12 -22.55 10.23 17.01
N THR A 13 -21.41 9.86 16.39
CA THR A 13 -20.23 10.70 16.15
C THR A 13 -20.11 11.25 14.72
N GLY A 14 -20.97 10.84 13.76
CA GLY A 14 -20.80 11.17 12.34
C GLY A 14 -19.67 10.42 11.63
N GLU A 15 -18.93 9.55 12.34
CA GLU A 15 -17.82 8.78 11.78
C GLU A 15 -18.26 7.43 11.18
N LEU A 16 -17.93 7.17 9.91
CA LEU A 16 -18.27 5.90 9.26
C LEU A 16 -17.66 4.70 10.00
N PRO A 17 -18.38 3.58 10.22
CA PRO A 17 -17.82 2.38 10.83
C PRO A 17 -16.70 1.75 10.00
N ARG A 18 -15.76 1.06 10.65
CA ARG A 18 -14.69 0.29 9.99
C ARG A 18 -15.19 -1.11 9.62
N LEU A 19 -14.89 -1.54 8.40
CA LEU A 19 -15.19 -2.88 7.90
C LEU A 19 -13.91 -3.54 7.36
N THR A 20 -13.52 -4.67 7.97
CA THR A 20 -12.39 -5.48 7.50
C THR A 20 -12.88 -6.66 6.68
N TRP A 21 -12.51 -6.68 5.40
CA TRP A 21 -12.81 -7.74 4.46
C TRP A 21 -11.79 -8.88 4.59
N CYS A 22 -12.26 -10.07 4.96
CA CYS A 22 -11.48 -11.31 4.89
C CYS A 22 -12.07 -12.17 3.77
N THR A 23 -11.51 -12.04 2.57
CA THR A 23 -12.02 -12.70 1.35
C THR A 23 -11.14 -13.88 0.97
N ALA A 24 -11.72 -14.92 0.36
CA ALA A 24 -10.98 -16.06 -0.16
C ALA A 24 -11.26 -16.28 -1.65
N GLY A 25 -10.26 -16.81 -2.36
CA GLY A 25 -10.36 -17.08 -3.80
C GLY A 25 -10.66 -15.83 -4.62
N LYS A 26 -11.47 -15.98 -5.68
CA LYS A 26 -11.75 -14.93 -6.66
C LYS A 26 -12.35 -13.64 -6.07
N LEU A 27 -12.96 -13.71 -4.88
CA LEU A 27 -13.51 -12.52 -4.21
C LEU A 27 -12.41 -11.55 -3.74
N GLY A 28 -11.19 -12.04 -3.48
CA GLY A 28 -10.05 -11.18 -3.13
C GLY A 28 -9.59 -10.28 -4.28
N HIS A 29 -10.01 -10.60 -5.51
CA HIS A 29 -9.62 -9.87 -6.71
C HIS A 29 -10.62 -8.75 -7.05
N LEU A 30 -11.69 -8.58 -6.26
CA LEU A 30 -12.70 -7.57 -6.48
C LEU A 30 -12.45 -6.36 -5.58
N PRO A 31 -12.55 -5.12 -6.09
CA PRO A 31 -12.43 -3.92 -5.28
C PRO A 31 -13.73 -3.69 -4.49
N LEU A 32 -14.02 -4.56 -3.52
CA LEU A 32 -15.25 -4.50 -2.70
C LEU A 32 -15.45 -3.12 -2.05
N HIS A 33 -14.37 -2.47 -1.62
CA HIS A 33 -14.37 -1.11 -1.09
C HIS A 33 -14.89 -0.05 -2.08
N ALA A 34 -14.80 -0.31 -3.38
CA ALA A 34 -15.24 0.57 -4.47
C ALA A 34 -16.57 0.12 -5.11
N ALA A 35 -17.21 -0.94 -4.62
CA ALA A 35 -18.49 -1.38 -5.16
C ALA A 35 -19.59 -0.32 -4.93
N GLY A 36 -20.43 -0.08 -5.94
CA GLY A 36 -21.51 0.90 -5.83
C GLY A 36 -22.09 1.36 -7.16
N TYR A 37 -23.18 2.13 -7.07
CA TYR A 37 -23.74 2.89 -8.19
C TYR A 37 -23.12 4.29 -8.21
N TYR A 38 -22.34 4.59 -9.24
CA TYR A 38 -21.62 5.85 -9.38
C TYR A 38 -22.46 6.97 -10.01
N ASP A 39 -23.57 6.61 -10.66
CA ASP A 39 -24.60 7.51 -11.18
C ASP A 39 -25.55 8.03 -10.08
N ARG A 40 -25.38 7.58 -8.83
CA ARG A 40 -26.27 7.90 -7.71
C ARG A 40 -25.50 8.40 -6.49
N PRO A 41 -26.04 9.42 -5.78
CA PRO A 41 -25.46 9.84 -4.51
C PRO A 41 -25.64 8.75 -3.45
N ASN A 42 -24.71 8.67 -2.49
CA ASN A 42 -24.78 7.77 -1.33
C ASN A 42 -25.09 6.31 -1.67
N SER A 43 -24.51 5.78 -2.74
CA SER A 43 -24.80 4.44 -3.27
C SER A 43 -23.54 3.59 -3.47
N LYS A 44 -22.42 3.99 -2.84
CA LYS A 44 -21.13 3.30 -2.87
C LYS A 44 -20.78 2.80 -1.49
N VAL A 45 -20.08 1.68 -1.39
CA VAL A 45 -19.59 1.12 -0.10
C VAL A 45 -18.84 2.17 0.71
N SER A 46 -17.99 2.98 0.05
CA SER A 46 -17.26 4.09 0.68
C SER A 46 -18.14 5.21 1.26
N ASP A 47 -19.42 5.28 0.93
CA ASP A 47 -20.37 6.23 1.54
C ASP A 47 -20.87 5.73 2.92
N PHE A 48 -20.67 4.45 3.24
CA PHE A 48 -21.20 3.80 4.44
C PHE A 48 -20.13 3.27 5.40
N VAL A 49 -18.95 2.88 4.89
CA VAL A 49 -17.90 2.24 5.70
C VAL A 49 -16.51 2.69 5.28
N VAL A 50 -15.56 2.62 6.23
CA VAL A 50 -14.13 2.62 5.94
C VAL A 50 -13.67 1.18 5.78
N SER A 51 -13.21 0.84 4.58
CA SER A 51 -12.80 -0.52 4.25
C SER A 51 -11.32 -0.76 4.54
N SER A 52 -11.02 -1.95 5.04
CA SER A 52 -9.67 -2.53 5.10
C SER A 52 -9.73 -4.01 4.71
N TYR A 53 -8.60 -4.62 4.40
CA TYR A 53 -8.54 -6.03 4.00
C TYR A 53 -7.59 -6.80 4.92
N ILE A 54 -7.85 -8.09 5.11
CA ILE A 54 -6.96 -9.01 5.81
C ILE A 54 -6.91 -10.34 5.05
N PRO A 55 -5.71 -10.95 4.86
CA PRO A 55 -5.60 -12.17 4.06
C PRO A 55 -6.12 -13.42 4.78
N SER A 56 -6.19 -13.40 6.11
CA SER A 56 -6.73 -14.51 6.89
C SER A 56 -7.21 -14.06 8.26
N LEU A 57 -8.06 -14.86 8.89
CA LEU A 57 -8.47 -14.64 10.27
C LEU A 57 -7.29 -14.76 11.25
N GLY A 58 -6.32 -15.63 10.96
CA GLY A 58 -5.09 -15.76 11.76
C GLY A 58 -4.31 -14.45 11.81
N ALA A 59 -4.13 -13.78 10.66
CA ALA A 59 -3.47 -12.48 10.59
C ALA A 59 -4.22 -11.39 11.38
N LEU A 60 -5.56 -11.42 11.38
CA LEU A 60 -6.37 -10.50 12.19
C LEU A 60 -6.09 -10.70 13.69
N LEU A 61 -6.17 -11.95 14.17
CA LEU A 61 -5.98 -12.28 15.58
C LEU A 61 -4.56 -12.02 16.07
N SER A 62 -3.55 -12.20 15.20
CA SER A 62 -2.15 -11.88 15.53
C SER A 62 -1.89 -10.38 15.68
N THR A 63 -2.72 -9.53 15.07
CA THR A 63 -2.59 -8.07 15.16
C THR A 63 -3.09 -7.54 16.50
N ASP A 64 -4.11 -8.18 17.09
CA ASP A 64 -4.71 -7.77 18.38
C ASP A 64 -3.93 -8.27 19.61
N ALA A 65 -3.19 -9.38 19.48
CA ALA A 65 -2.65 -10.10 20.63
C ALA A 65 -1.24 -9.67 21.09
N SER A 66 -0.54 -8.77 20.40
CA SER A 66 0.93 -8.66 20.58
C SER A 66 1.56 -7.27 20.52
N THR A 67 0.80 -6.19 20.35
CA THR A 67 1.38 -4.84 20.23
C THR A 67 0.94 -3.93 21.37
N PRO A 68 1.84 -3.63 22.34
CA PRO A 68 1.61 -2.56 23.30
C PRO A 68 1.27 -1.28 22.55
N ALA A 69 0.26 -0.55 23.03
CA ALA A 69 -0.13 0.75 22.47
C ALA A 69 0.95 1.85 22.59
N SER A 70 2.16 1.52 23.03
CA SER A 70 3.22 2.45 23.42
C SER A 70 4.56 2.23 22.73
N CYS A 71 4.62 1.53 21.60
CA CYS A 71 5.84 1.59 20.80
C CYS A 71 5.90 2.99 20.17
N SER A 72 6.80 3.83 20.70
CA SER A 72 7.08 5.16 20.16
C SER A 72 7.80 5.01 18.82
N HIS A 73 7.04 4.62 17.79
CA HIS A 73 7.52 4.70 16.42
C HIS A 73 7.90 6.14 16.13
N SER A 74 9.10 6.31 15.60
CA SER A 74 9.67 7.63 15.31
C SER A 74 10.56 7.61 14.09
N HIS A 75 10.71 6.48 13.40
CA HIS A 75 11.62 6.37 12.26
C HIS A 75 10.91 5.84 11.01
N ILE A 76 10.95 6.62 9.93
CA ILE A 76 10.43 6.24 8.61
C ILE A 76 11.60 6.03 7.65
N LEU A 77 11.64 4.89 6.98
CA LEU A 77 12.46 4.71 5.77
C LEU A 77 11.63 5.15 4.57
N ALA A 78 12.09 6.13 3.81
CA ALA A 78 11.45 6.60 2.59
C ALA A 78 12.36 6.32 1.37
N VAL A 79 11.91 5.42 0.50
CA VAL A 79 12.68 4.93 -0.66
C VAL A 79 12.02 5.42 -1.95
N ALA A 80 12.82 6.03 -2.82
CA ALA A 80 12.45 6.33 -4.21
C ALA A 80 13.39 5.60 -5.17
N SER A 81 12.82 4.85 -6.11
CA SER A 81 13.57 4.14 -7.16
C SER A 81 13.05 4.57 -8.53
N GLU A 82 13.68 5.58 -9.14
CA GLU A 82 13.30 6.08 -10.47
C GLU A 82 14.18 5.42 -11.56
N ASN A 83 15.45 5.18 -11.27
CA ASN A 83 16.43 4.58 -12.19
C ASN A 83 16.50 3.05 -12.12
N ALA A 84 15.40 2.39 -11.78
CA ALA A 84 15.35 0.94 -11.62
C ALA A 84 15.81 0.20 -12.89
N GLU A 85 16.60 -0.87 -12.73
CA GLU A 85 17.15 -1.61 -13.87
C GLU A 85 16.04 -2.09 -14.82
N GLY A 86 16.23 -1.89 -16.12
CA GLY A 86 15.30 -2.36 -17.15
C GLY A 86 14.02 -1.52 -17.33
N HIS A 87 13.83 -0.43 -16.57
CA HIS A 87 12.70 0.48 -16.71
C HIS A 87 13.07 1.68 -17.57
N ARG A 88 12.18 2.06 -18.50
CA ARG A 88 12.38 3.18 -19.44
C ARG A 88 11.39 4.33 -19.25
N PHE A 89 10.56 4.27 -18.22
CA PHE A 89 9.54 5.30 -17.95
C PHE A 89 10.08 6.32 -16.98
N ASN A 90 9.71 7.58 -17.21
CA ASN A 90 10.15 8.71 -16.39
C ASN A 90 9.24 8.79 -15.17
N LEU A 91 9.66 8.19 -14.06
CA LEU A 91 8.96 8.27 -12.77
C LEU A 91 9.19 9.66 -12.15
N GLN A 92 8.61 10.71 -12.75
CA GLN A 92 8.92 12.10 -12.40
C GLN A 92 8.37 12.54 -11.03
N HIS A 93 7.50 11.73 -10.41
CA HIS A 93 6.75 12.11 -9.21
C HIS A 93 7.19 11.37 -7.94
N THR A 94 8.05 10.35 -8.05
CA THR A 94 8.49 9.55 -6.91
C THR A 94 9.29 10.38 -5.90
N LYS A 95 10.23 11.21 -6.35
CA LYS A 95 10.93 12.17 -5.44
C LYS A 95 9.98 13.17 -4.79
N SER A 96 9.01 13.69 -5.53
CA SER A 96 8.01 14.63 -5.01
C SER A 96 7.09 13.98 -3.98
N GLU A 97 6.75 12.70 -4.15
CA GLU A 97 5.99 11.92 -3.17
C GLU A 97 6.73 11.87 -1.83
N LEU A 98 8.04 11.61 -1.85
CA LEU A 98 8.87 11.59 -0.64
C LEU A 98 8.89 12.96 0.07
N ASP A 99 8.93 14.06 -0.67
CA ASP A 99 8.96 15.41 -0.09
C ASP A 99 7.68 15.71 0.72
N THR A 100 6.53 15.12 0.36
CA THR A 100 5.29 15.23 1.17
C THR A 100 5.43 14.60 2.55
N ILE A 101 6.15 13.48 2.66
CA ILE A 101 6.40 12.80 3.94
C ILE A 101 7.25 13.69 4.84
N TYR A 102 8.28 14.32 4.26
CA TYR A 102 9.14 15.27 4.95
C TYR A 102 8.39 16.49 5.47
N TYR A 103 7.43 17.00 4.68
CA TYR A 103 6.61 18.13 5.07
C TYR A 103 5.77 17.85 6.33
N HIS A 104 5.22 16.62 6.46
CA HIS A 104 4.40 16.24 7.61
C HIS A 104 5.19 15.74 8.82
N ALA A 105 6.41 15.25 8.61
CA ALA A 105 7.24 14.71 9.68
C ALA A 105 7.86 15.81 10.54
N ASN A 106 7.26 16.03 11.71
CA ASN A 106 7.79 16.90 12.75
C ASN A 106 8.55 16.10 13.80
N ARG A 107 9.50 16.74 14.49
CA ARG A 107 10.21 16.10 15.62
C ARG A 107 9.19 15.54 16.64
N PRO A 108 9.40 14.33 17.18
CA PRO A 108 10.63 13.53 17.14
C PRO A 108 10.78 12.60 15.93
N ILE A 109 9.92 12.68 14.92
CA ILE A 109 9.97 11.79 13.75
C ILE A 109 11.23 12.06 12.93
N VAL A 110 11.96 11.00 12.60
CA VAL A 110 13.15 10.95 11.77
C VAL A 110 12.79 10.25 10.47
N ILE A 111 13.31 10.75 9.35
CA ILE A 111 13.19 10.10 8.04
C ILE A 111 14.58 9.80 7.50
N SER A 112 14.83 8.51 7.23
CA SER A 112 15.94 8.08 6.38
C SER A 112 15.46 8.03 4.94
N ARG A 113 16.01 8.89 4.08
CA ARG A 113 15.71 8.88 2.63
C ARG A 113 16.78 8.10 1.89
N MET A 114 16.35 7.28 0.94
CA MET A 114 17.20 6.59 -0.02
C MET A 114 16.62 6.80 -1.42
N VAL A 115 17.41 7.38 -2.31
CA VAL A 115 16.98 7.67 -3.68
C VAL A 115 17.95 7.05 -4.67
N ASP A 116 17.42 6.35 -5.68
CA ASP A 116 18.17 5.79 -6.80
C ASP A 116 19.43 5.03 -6.34
N SER A 117 20.62 5.57 -6.57
CA SER A 117 21.90 4.93 -6.25
C SER A 117 22.11 4.61 -4.76
N GLU A 118 21.37 5.27 -3.87
CA GLU A 118 21.36 4.96 -2.43
C GLU A 118 20.39 3.82 -2.09
N ALA A 119 19.32 3.65 -2.88
CA ALA A 119 18.27 2.65 -2.73
C ALA A 119 18.71 1.27 -3.27
N ARG A 120 19.84 0.77 -2.78
CA ARG A 120 20.38 -0.55 -3.14
C ARG A 120 19.73 -1.66 -2.33
N CYS A 121 19.68 -2.88 -2.85
CA CYS A 121 19.03 -4.03 -2.20
C CYS A 121 19.45 -4.21 -0.73
N GLU A 122 20.75 -4.21 -0.45
CA GLU A 122 21.27 -4.37 0.91
C GLU A 122 20.96 -3.14 1.80
N SER A 123 21.11 -1.94 1.26
CA SER A 123 20.84 -0.67 1.97
C SER A 123 19.37 -0.56 2.36
N VAL A 124 18.46 -0.83 1.43
CA VAL A 124 17.01 -0.83 1.67
C VAL A 124 16.67 -1.85 2.73
N LEU A 125 17.18 -3.09 2.62
CA LEU A 125 16.90 -4.13 3.61
C LEU A 125 17.44 -3.79 5.01
N ALA A 126 18.62 -3.16 5.10
CA ALA A 126 19.17 -2.65 6.34
C ALA A 126 18.33 -1.49 6.92
N GLY A 127 17.90 -0.56 6.09
CA GLY A 127 17.01 0.54 6.47
C GLY A 127 15.65 0.05 6.96
N MET A 128 15.06 -0.96 6.31
CA MET A 128 13.83 -1.61 6.75
C MET A 128 13.99 -2.23 8.14
N LYS A 129 15.16 -2.80 8.44
CA LYS A 129 15.48 -3.31 9.79
C LYS A 129 15.53 -2.19 10.82
N ALA A 130 16.15 -1.06 10.48
CA ALA A 130 16.40 0.07 11.39
C ALA A 130 15.23 1.06 11.56
N SER A 131 14.21 1.00 10.69
CA SER A 131 13.10 1.96 10.67
C SER A 131 11.77 1.30 11.03
N ASP A 132 10.87 2.04 11.66
CA ASP A 132 9.58 1.49 12.11
C ASP A 132 8.60 1.31 10.96
N TRP A 133 8.58 2.30 10.06
CA TRP A 133 7.71 2.35 8.89
C TRP A 133 8.55 2.35 7.61
N LEU A 134 7.97 1.83 6.54
CA LEU A 134 8.51 1.87 5.19
C LEU A 134 7.56 2.67 4.30
N HIS A 135 8.10 3.60 3.53
CA HIS A 135 7.49 4.12 2.32
C HIS A 135 8.37 3.70 1.15
N PHE A 136 7.81 2.97 0.20
CA PHE A 136 8.48 2.61 -1.04
C PHE A 136 7.70 3.17 -2.21
N ALA A 137 8.35 4.04 -2.99
CA ALA A 137 7.81 4.58 -4.23
C ALA A 137 8.73 4.19 -5.39
N GLY A 138 8.15 3.55 -6.41
CA GLY A 138 8.89 3.04 -7.56
C GLY A 138 8.34 1.72 -8.08
N PRO A 139 9.07 1.02 -8.96
CA PRO A 139 8.55 -0.17 -9.58
C PRO A 139 8.54 -1.37 -8.63
N ILE A 140 7.38 -2.02 -8.57
CA ILE A 140 7.17 -3.26 -7.83
C ILE A 140 6.65 -4.29 -8.83
N GLN A 141 7.38 -5.38 -8.98
CA GLN A 141 6.93 -6.49 -9.82
C GLN A 141 6.17 -7.49 -8.96
N VAL A 142 4.89 -7.71 -9.30
CA VAL A 142 4.09 -8.76 -8.67
C VAL A 142 4.19 -10.04 -9.48
N GLU A 143 4.55 -11.14 -8.81
CA GLU A 143 4.61 -12.47 -9.41
C GLU A 143 3.36 -13.27 -9.03
N HIS A 144 2.40 -13.40 -9.95
CA HIS A 144 1.11 -14.01 -9.65
C HIS A 144 1.19 -15.52 -9.41
N ALA A 145 2.11 -16.22 -10.10
CA ALA A 145 2.25 -17.66 -9.91
C ALA A 145 2.87 -18.00 -8.55
N ASN A 146 3.68 -17.08 -8.02
CA ASN A 146 4.33 -17.22 -6.74
C ASN A 146 4.53 -15.84 -6.07
N PRO A 147 3.54 -15.37 -5.29
CA PRO A 147 3.54 -14.03 -4.72
C PRO A 147 4.76 -13.69 -3.86
N VAL A 148 5.41 -14.68 -3.23
CA VAL A 148 6.62 -14.43 -2.43
C VAL A 148 7.86 -14.13 -3.29
N LYS A 149 7.80 -14.38 -4.60
CA LYS A 149 8.81 -13.96 -5.57
C LYS A 149 8.58 -12.56 -6.12
N SER A 150 7.51 -11.88 -5.70
CA SER A 150 7.34 -10.45 -5.99
C SER A 150 8.51 -9.67 -5.39
N HIS A 151 8.89 -8.55 -6.01
CA HIS A 151 10.10 -7.83 -5.63
C HIS A 151 9.98 -6.33 -5.85
N PHE A 152 10.71 -5.57 -5.02
CA PHE A 152 11.05 -4.18 -5.34
C PHE A 152 12.14 -4.19 -6.42
N GLN A 153 11.91 -3.47 -7.52
CA GLN A 153 12.96 -3.27 -8.52
C GLN A 153 13.80 -2.05 -8.13
N LEU A 154 15.07 -2.32 -7.87
CA LEU A 154 16.08 -1.32 -7.52
C LEU A 154 17.10 -1.22 -8.66
N GLU A 155 18.00 -0.25 -8.56
CA GLU A 155 19.06 -0.05 -9.57
C GLU A 155 20.02 -1.25 -9.64
N ASP A 156 20.33 -1.87 -8.49
CA ASP A 156 21.28 -2.98 -8.39
C ASP A 156 20.65 -4.38 -8.44
N GLY A 157 19.34 -4.44 -8.70
CA GLY A 157 18.63 -5.67 -8.94
C GLY A 157 17.29 -5.77 -8.20
N ARG A 158 16.99 -6.99 -7.73
CA ARG A 158 15.68 -7.37 -7.20
C ARG A 158 15.76 -7.64 -5.71
N LEU A 159 15.03 -6.86 -4.91
CA LEU A 159 14.82 -7.17 -3.50
C LEU A 159 13.53 -7.98 -3.35
N ASN A 160 13.68 -9.31 -3.33
CA ASN A 160 12.56 -10.25 -3.30
C ASN A 160 11.85 -10.26 -1.94
N PHE A 161 10.54 -10.47 -1.97
CA PHE A 161 9.70 -10.48 -0.78
C PHE A 161 9.96 -11.67 0.12
N ASP A 162 10.37 -12.83 -0.41
CA ASP A 162 10.83 -13.96 0.41
C ASP A 162 12.01 -13.59 1.32
N THR A 163 12.95 -12.80 0.82
CA THR A 163 14.12 -12.31 1.54
C THR A 163 13.71 -11.34 2.64
N ILE A 164 12.74 -10.46 2.35
CA ILE A 164 12.15 -9.54 3.33
C ILE A 164 11.39 -10.32 4.42
N ILE A 165 10.54 -11.27 4.04
CA ILE A 165 9.75 -12.11 4.96
C ILE A 165 10.67 -12.92 5.88
N GLN A 166 11.74 -13.50 5.35
CA GLN A 166 12.72 -14.26 6.14
C GLN A 166 13.44 -13.42 7.19
N LYS A 167 13.49 -12.09 7.06
CA LYS A 167 14.00 -11.23 8.14
C LYS A 167 13.09 -11.21 9.36
N SER A 168 11.81 -11.53 9.20
CA SER A 168 10.80 -11.59 10.27
C SER A 168 10.92 -10.39 11.20
N PHE A 169 10.66 -9.20 10.64
CA PHE A 169 10.76 -7.98 11.42
C PHE A 169 9.78 -8.01 12.59
N LYS A 170 10.16 -7.36 13.68
CA LYS A 170 9.31 -7.21 14.86
C LYS A 170 8.97 -5.75 15.02
N ASN A 171 7.75 -5.50 15.50
CA ASN A 171 7.30 -4.17 15.90
C ASN A 171 7.36 -3.11 14.76
N LYS A 172 7.07 -3.50 13.51
CA LYS A 172 6.91 -2.54 12.41
C LYS A 172 5.48 -1.98 12.42
N GLY A 173 5.32 -0.75 11.95
CA GLY A 173 4.02 -0.08 11.91
C GLY A 173 3.39 -0.17 10.52
N LEU A 174 3.66 0.82 9.67
CA LEU A 174 3.10 0.94 8.32
C LEU A 174 4.13 0.58 7.24
N ALA A 175 3.70 -0.21 6.25
CA ALA A 175 4.32 -0.23 4.93
C ALA A 175 3.41 0.49 3.93
N PHE A 176 3.89 1.57 3.33
CA PHE A 176 3.23 2.27 2.24
C PHE A 176 3.97 1.91 0.94
N LEU A 177 3.27 1.27 0.01
CA LEU A 177 3.81 0.80 -1.25
C LEU A 177 3.13 1.56 -2.40
N SER A 178 3.81 2.57 -2.91
CA SER A 178 3.45 3.32 -4.11
C SER A 178 4.04 2.62 -5.33
N ALA A 179 3.29 1.66 -5.88
CA ALA A 179 3.75 0.84 -7.00
C ALA A 179 3.47 1.54 -8.33
N CYS A 180 4.50 2.17 -8.90
CA CYS A 180 4.45 2.76 -10.23
C CYS A 180 4.83 1.68 -11.26
N GLY A 181 3.83 1.06 -11.87
CA GLY A 181 4.01 -0.03 -12.82
C GLY A 181 4.49 0.46 -14.20
N GLY A 182 5.80 0.58 -14.38
CA GLY A 182 6.40 0.58 -15.73
C GLY A 182 6.56 -0.85 -16.24
N ILE A 183 6.29 -1.10 -17.53
CA ILE A 183 6.55 -2.40 -18.16
C ILE A 183 8.07 -2.68 -18.12
N VAL A 184 8.49 -3.80 -17.52
CA VAL A 184 9.89 -4.27 -17.52
C VAL A 184 10.12 -5.21 -18.70
N GLY A 185 10.89 -4.76 -19.69
CA GLY A 185 11.31 -5.57 -20.84
C GLY A 185 10.23 -5.91 -21.88
N ASN A 186 10.62 -6.63 -22.94
CA ASN A 186 9.76 -7.03 -24.08
C ASN A 186 8.62 -8.01 -23.74
N THR A 187 8.23 -8.13 -22.46
CA THR A 187 7.12 -8.99 -22.04
C THR A 187 5.81 -8.31 -22.36
N VAL A 188 5.46 -8.37 -23.64
CA VAL A 188 4.09 -8.22 -24.13
C VAL A 188 3.36 -9.51 -23.76
N TYR A 189 2.43 -9.46 -22.80
CA TYR A 189 1.44 -10.52 -22.67
C TYR A 189 0.56 -10.50 -23.93
N ARG A 190 0.86 -11.42 -24.87
CA ARG A 190 -0.04 -11.75 -25.98
C ARG A 190 -1.11 -12.68 -25.42
N ASP A 191 -2.38 -12.36 -25.59
CA ASP A 191 -3.42 -13.37 -25.43
C ASP A 191 -3.31 -14.43 -26.55
N ILE A 192 -4.19 -15.43 -26.50
CA ILE A 192 -4.26 -16.53 -27.47
C ILE A 192 -4.53 -16.02 -28.92
N GLY A 193 -4.91 -14.75 -29.08
CA GLY A 193 -5.13 -14.05 -30.35
C GLY A 193 -4.06 -13.03 -30.75
N GLY A 194 -2.99 -12.86 -29.97
CA GLY A 194 -1.82 -12.06 -30.37
C GLY A 194 -2.00 -10.54 -30.34
N THR A 195 -3.04 -10.01 -29.70
CA THR A 195 -3.30 -8.56 -29.62
C THR A 195 -2.53 -7.90 -28.48
N LEU A 196 -1.94 -6.72 -28.74
CA LEU A 196 -1.32 -5.84 -27.74
C LEU A 196 -2.42 -5.28 -26.82
N LEU A 197 -2.46 -5.72 -25.56
CA LEU A 197 -3.37 -5.13 -24.58
C LEU A 197 -2.75 -3.86 -24.00
N ASN A 198 -3.34 -2.70 -24.31
CA ASN A 198 -3.48 -1.65 -23.31
C ASN A 198 -4.37 -2.22 -22.20
N MET A 199 -3.79 -2.51 -21.03
CA MET A 199 -4.47 -2.53 -19.73
C MET A 199 -5.92 -3.04 -19.72
N GLY A 200 -6.11 -4.31 -20.12
CA GLY A 200 -7.43 -4.96 -20.20
C GLY A 200 -7.69 -5.98 -19.09
N GLY A 201 -7.32 -5.67 -17.84
CA GLY A 201 -7.50 -6.59 -16.72
C GLY A 201 -7.69 -5.88 -15.38
N GLU A 202 -8.75 -5.08 -15.25
CA GLU A 202 -9.17 -4.49 -13.95
C GLU A 202 -9.23 -5.52 -12.81
N HIS A 203 -9.48 -6.79 -13.15
CA HIS A 203 -9.47 -7.92 -12.22
C HIS A 203 -8.10 -8.31 -11.63
N ARG A 204 -6.97 -7.78 -12.11
CA ARG A 204 -5.63 -8.17 -11.63
C ARG A 204 -5.04 -7.17 -10.62
N LEU A 205 -5.42 -5.89 -10.68
CA LEU A 205 -4.80 -4.85 -9.85
C LEU A 205 -5.13 -5.00 -8.35
N ALA A 206 -6.40 -5.29 -8.02
CA ALA A 206 -6.80 -5.54 -6.63
C ALA A 206 -6.12 -6.80 -6.06
N ASP A 207 -5.93 -7.80 -6.91
CA ASP A 207 -5.21 -9.03 -6.57
C ASP A 207 -3.73 -8.73 -6.27
N GLU A 208 -3.08 -7.88 -7.07
CA GLU A 208 -1.71 -7.43 -6.85
C GLU A 208 -1.54 -6.70 -5.51
N ALA A 209 -2.41 -5.74 -5.20
CA ALA A 209 -2.35 -5.00 -3.93
C ALA A 209 -2.55 -5.93 -2.72
N MET A 210 -3.44 -6.92 -2.83
CA MET A 210 -3.66 -7.93 -1.79
C MET A 210 -2.44 -8.82 -1.57
N HIS A 211 -1.77 -9.24 -2.64
CA HIS A 211 -0.55 -10.03 -2.56
C HIS A 211 0.60 -9.24 -1.90
N LEU A 212 0.81 -7.99 -2.33
CA LEU A 212 1.81 -7.10 -1.73
C LEU A 212 1.53 -6.86 -0.24
N GLY A 213 0.28 -6.55 0.09
CA GLY A 213 -0.19 -6.38 1.46
C GLY A 213 0.10 -7.59 2.33
N SER A 214 -0.25 -8.78 1.84
CA SER A 214 -0.05 -10.04 2.56
C SER A 214 1.42 -10.31 2.87
N ALA A 215 2.30 -10.09 1.90
CA ALA A 215 3.74 -10.29 2.09
C ALA A 215 4.33 -9.34 3.14
N MET A 216 3.91 -8.08 3.15
CA MET A 216 4.41 -7.12 4.14
C MET A 216 3.85 -7.37 5.55
N LEU A 217 2.60 -7.83 5.66
CA LEU A 217 2.05 -8.33 6.93
C LEU A 217 2.88 -9.52 7.44
N MET A 218 3.21 -10.49 6.58
CA MET A 218 4.06 -11.63 6.93
C MET A 218 5.50 -11.21 7.30
N ALA A 219 6.01 -10.14 6.70
CA ALA A 219 7.31 -9.57 7.04
C ALA A 219 7.33 -8.88 8.42
N GLY A 220 6.17 -8.63 9.03
CA GLY A 220 6.05 -8.09 10.39
C GLY A 220 5.47 -6.68 10.50
N TYR A 221 4.92 -6.13 9.41
CA TYR A 221 4.19 -4.85 9.45
C TYR A 221 2.75 -5.05 9.94
N GLN A 222 2.23 -4.06 10.69
CA GLN A 222 0.87 -4.10 11.24
C GLN A 222 -0.18 -3.57 10.27
N SER A 223 0.21 -2.66 9.38
CA SER A 223 -0.68 -2.07 8.40
C SER A 223 0.05 -1.88 7.09
N VAL A 224 -0.67 -2.05 5.99
CA VAL A 224 -0.13 -1.88 4.64
C VAL A 224 -1.11 -1.06 3.82
N ILE A 225 -0.59 -0.03 3.17
CA ILE A 225 -1.27 0.68 2.09
C ILE A 225 -0.51 0.30 0.83
N ALA A 226 -1.18 -0.29 -0.15
CA ALA A 226 -0.59 -0.63 -1.43
C ALA A 226 -1.44 -0.02 -2.53
N THR A 227 -0.84 0.86 -3.33
CA THR A 227 -1.45 1.42 -4.53
C THR A 227 -0.80 0.74 -5.73
N THR A 228 -1.59 0.03 -6.53
CA THR A 228 -1.13 -0.68 -7.74
C THR A 228 -1.85 -0.11 -8.96
N GLY A 229 -1.09 0.18 -10.03
CA GLY A 229 -1.65 0.54 -11.34
C GLY A 229 -0.91 1.65 -12.08
N ILE A 230 -1.05 1.66 -13.41
CA ILE A 230 -0.35 2.58 -14.34
C ILE A 230 -0.93 4.01 -14.30
N ALA A 231 -2.19 4.19 -13.87
CA ALA A 231 -2.89 5.47 -13.93
C ALA A 231 -2.76 6.33 -12.66
N MET A 232 -1.83 5.99 -11.75
CA MET A 232 -1.74 6.59 -10.41
C MET A 232 -0.56 7.55 -10.22
N ASP A 233 0.41 7.64 -11.13
CA ASP A 233 1.62 8.46 -10.94
C ASP A 233 1.29 9.93 -10.57
N ASP A 234 0.29 10.54 -11.21
CA ASP A 234 -0.09 11.93 -10.94
C ASP A 234 -0.80 12.10 -9.58
N ASN A 235 -1.44 11.05 -9.07
CA ASN A 235 -2.26 11.09 -7.86
C ASN A 235 -1.53 10.53 -6.63
N CYS A 236 -0.46 9.75 -6.80
CA CYS A 236 0.33 9.16 -5.72
C CYS A 236 0.83 10.22 -4.73
N PRO A 237 1.43 11.36 -5.16
CA PRO A 237 1.84 12.40 -4.23
C PRO A 237 0.68 12.97 -3.41
N THR A 238 -0.49 13.19 -4.04
CA THR A 238 -1.69 13.71 -3.35
C THR A 238 -2.23 12.72 -2.31
N ILE A 239 -2.23 11.42 -2.63
CA ILE A 239 -2.65 10.38 -1.68
C ILE A 239 -1.65 10.28 -0.52
N ALA A 240 -0.36 10.23 -0.83
CA ALA A 240 0.69 10.17 0.19
C ALA A 240 0.62 11.38 1.12
N ASP A 241 0.53 12.59 0.57
CA ASP A 241 0.39 13.84 1.31
C ASP A 241 -0.76 13.75 2.32
N LYS A 242 -1.97 13.43 1.85
CA LYS A 242 -3.15 13.36 2.73
C LYS A 242 -3.08 12.24 3.75
N VAL A 243 -2.48 11.10 3.39
CA VAL A 243 -2.27 9.99 4.32
C VAL A 243 -1.29 10.40 5.42
N TYR A 244 -0.12 10.93 5.08
CA TYR A 244 0.88 11.32 6.08
C TYR A 244 0.45 12.53 6.92
N GLU A 245 -0.33 13.47 6.37
CA GLU A 245 -0.97 14.54 7.16
C GLU A 245 -1.76 13.98 8.35
N LEU A 246 -2.53 12.92 8.10
CA LEU A 246 -3.39 12.31 9.11
C LEU A 246 -2.63 11.35 10.03
N LEU A 247 -1.66 10.61 9.50
CA LEU A 247 -0.92 9.59 10.25
C LEU A 247 0.24 10.14 11.08
N LEU A 248 0.77 11.32 10.71
CA LEU A 248 1.87 12.00 11.41
C LEU A 248 1.41 13.17 12.28
N LYS A 249 0.09 13.32 12.42
CA LYS A 249 -0.53 14.41 13.17
C LYS A 249 0.00 14.46 14.61
N ASP A 250 0.20 15.68 15.10
CA ASP A 250 0.68 15.97 16.45
C ASP A 250 2.08 15.38 16.75
N GLY A 251 2.88 15.09 15.72
CA GLY A 251 4.24 14.53 15.85
C GLY A 251 4.26 13.07 16.29
N THR A 252 3.16 12.35 16.10
CA THR A 252 3.02 10.92 16.45
C THR A 252 3.00 10.05 15.20
N MET A 253 3.31 8.76 15.32
CA MET A 253 3.20 7.80 14.22
C MET A 253 2.14 6.76 14.58
N ASP A 254 0.91 6.90 14.06
CA ASP A 254 -0.20 5.97 14.37
C ASP A 254 -0.72 5.22 13.14
N CYS A 255 -0.20 4.01 12.91
CA CYS A 255 -0.62 3.18 11.78
C CYS A 255 -2.04 2.61 11.93
N ARG A 256 -2.67 2.66 13.11
CA ARG A 256 -4.04 2.11 13.32
C ARG A 256 -5.08 2.88 12.53
N ASN A 257 -4.78 4.13 12.22
CA ASN A 257 -5.63 5.02 11.43
C ASN A 257 -5.40 4.92 9.91
N SER A 258 -4.51 4.02 9.43
CA SER A 258 -4.19 3.88 8.00
C SER A 258 -5.41 3.73 7.10
N ALA A 259 -6.38 2.89 7.47
CA ALA A 259 -7.59 2.70 6.67
C ALA A 259 -8.44 3.97 6.56
N ARG A 260 -8.54 4.75 7.65
CA ARG A 260 -9.25 6.04 7.66
C ARG A 260 -8.49 7.06 6.84
N ALA A 261 -7.18 7.14 7.02
CA ALA A 261 -6.33 8.09 6.30
C ALA A 261 -6.44 7.89 4.79
N LEU A 262 -6.35 6.63 4.33
CA LEU A 262 -6.54 6.30 2.92
C LEU A 262 -7.96 6.62 2.43
N HIS A 263 -8.98 6.34 3.24
CA HIS A 263 -10.38 6.64 2.89
C HIS A 263 -10.61 8.14 2.67
N GLU A 264 -10.06 8.99 3.53
CA GLU A 264 -10.15 10.44 3.36
C GLU A 264 -9.29 10.93 2.18
N ALA A 265 -8.09 10.38 1.99
CA ALA A 265 -7.22 10.70 0.85
C ALA A 265 -7.90 10.40 -0.50
N VAL A 266 -8.54 9.25 -0.64
CA VAL A 266 -9.25 8.86 -1.87
C VAL A 266 -10.48 9.74 -2.14
N LYS A 267 -11.11 10.33 -1.12
CA LYS A 267 -12.19 11.31 -1.33
C LYS A 267 -11.70 12.60 -1.97
N CYS A 268 -10.46 13.00 -1.71
CA CYS A 268 -9.89 14.23 -2.28
C CYS A 268 -9.63 14.13 -3.79
N LEU A 269 -9.61 12.91 -4.35
CA LEU A 269 -9.43 12.67 -5.79
C LEU A 269 -10.75 12.62 -6.58
N ARG A 270 -11.90 12.87 -5.94
CA ARG A 270 -13.24 12.65 -6.52
C ARG A 270 -14.09 13.90 -6.54
#